data_AF-M5WPN8-F1
#
_entry.id   AF-M5WPN8-F1
#
_cell.length_a   1.000
_cell.length_b   1.000
_cell.length_c   1.000
_cell.angle_alpha   90.00
_cell.angle_beta   90.00
_cell.angle_gamma   90.00
#
_symmetry.space_group_name_H-M   'P 1'
#
loop_
_entity.id
_entity.type
_entity.pdbx_description
1 polymer ?
#
loop_
_entity_poly.entity_id
_entity_poly.type
_entity_poly.pdbx_seq_one_letter_code
_entity_poly.pdbx_strand_id
1 'polypeptide(L)'
;MIWKSILWGRVVIEDGLIWRVGNGASIRIFQDRWIPKPFTFKPLLARGLDWNTTVSDLLTASGSWDLPLLEQHFSLEDQDIISSIALGSVSQQGDSKYWFFSKNGKYTVNTGYRVAVFGCEFGSLQSPTKLKC
;
A
#
# COMPACT_ATOMS: atom_id res chain seq x y z
N MET A 1 4.36 -26.82 -17.58
CA MET A 1 4.09 -26.27 -16.23
C MET A 1 4.89 -24.98 -15.97
N ILE A 2 4.75 -23.97 -16.82
CA ILE A 2 5.51 -22.68 -16.70
C ILE A 2 4.54 -21.51 -16.49
N TRP A 3 3.38 -21.55 -17.17
CA TRP A 3 2.37 -20.51 -17.04
C TRP A 3 1.89 -20.28 -15.61
N LYS A 4 1.75 -21.36 -14.82
CA LYS A 4 1.36 -21.27 -13.41
C LYS A 4 2.41 -20.49 -12.59
N SER A 5 3.70 -20.80 -12.71
CA SER A 5 4.73 -20.11 -11.90
C SER A 5 4.84 -18.62 -12.24
N ILE A 6 4.64 -18.25 -13.51
CA ILE A 6 4.61 -16.83 -13.92
C ILE A 6 3.40 -16.11 -13.30
N LEU A 7 2.21 -16.71 -13.34
CA LEU A 7 1.02 -16.13 -12.71
C LEU A 7 1.18 -15.98 -11.19
N TRP A 8 1.75 -16.98 -10.52
CA TRP A 8 2.03 -16.91 -9.09
C TRP A 8 3.06 -15.82 -8.74
N GLY A 9 4.14 -15.73 -9.52
CA GLY A 9 5.14 -14.67 -9.35
C GLY A 9 4.54 -13.27 -9.50
N ARG A 10 3.59 -13.09 -10.44
CA ARG A 10 2.86 -11.84 -10.61
C ARG A 10 2.05 -11.47 -9.36
N VAL A 11 1.31 -12.41 -8.77
CA VAL A 11 0.52 -12.15 -7.55
C VAL A 11 1.42 -11.69 -6.41
N VAL A 12 2.55 -12.36 -6.20
CA VAL A 12 3.53 -11.98 -5.16
C VAL A 12 4.09 -10.58 -5.40
N ILE A 13 4.41 -10.25 -6.65
CA ILE A 13 4.89 -8.91 -7.02
C ILE A 13 3.81 -7.87 -6.80
N GLU A 14 2.59 -8.13 -7.21
CA GLU A 14 1.48 -7.21 -6.98
C GLU A 14 1.34 -6.98 -5.48
N ASP A 15 1.31 -8.05 -4.67
CA ASP A 15 1.09 -7.98 -3.22
C ASP A 15 2.14 -7.24 -2.41
N GLY A 16 3.41 -7.30 -2.80
CA GLY A 16 4.47 -6.53 -2.11
C GLY A 16 4.69 -5.12 -2.66
N LEU A 17 3.97 -4.70 -3.70
CA LEU A 17 4.00 -3.33 -4.20
C LEU A 17 3.04 -2.43 -3.42
N ILE A 18 3.59 -1.33 -2.91
CA ILE A 18 2.88 -0.26 -2.21
C ILE A 18 3.07 1.04 -2.97
N TRP A 19 2.04 1.86 -2.99
CA TRP A 19 2.08 3.20 -3.53
C TRP A 19 2.84 4.14 -2.58
N ARG A 20 3.77 4.88 -3.18
CA ARG A 20 4.39 6.06 -2.60
C ARG A 20 3.59 7.27 -3.05
N VAL A 21 3.07 8.01 -2.08
CA VAL A 21 2.29 9.23 -2.32
C VAL A 21 3.20 10.33 -2.87
N GLY A 22 2.83 10.84 -4.05
CA GLY A 22 3.39 12.06 -4.63
C GLY A 22 2.33 13.15 -4.64
N ASN A 23 1.63 13.31 -5.76
CA ASN A 23 0.48 14.21 -5.87
C ASN A 23 -0.85 13.59 -5.42
N GLY A 24 -0.90 12.26 -5.21
CA GLY A 24 -2.05 11.53 -4.69
C GLY A 24 -3.19 11.31 -5.69
N ALA A 25 -3.09 11.82 -6.91
CA ALA A 25 -4.17 11.80 -7.90
C ALA A 25 -4.43 10.42 -8.51
N SER A 26 -3.44 9.51 -8.46
CA SER A 26 -3.54 8.15 -9.00
C SER A 26 -3.82 7.10 -7.94
N ILE A 27 -3.84 7.48 -6.65
CA ILE A 27 -3.99 6.55 -5.53
C ILE A 27 -5.40 6.67 -4.98
N ARG A 28 -6.18 5.59 -5.08
CA ARG A 28 -7.53 5.53 -4.50
C ARG A 28 -7.45 5.04 -3.07
N ILE A 29 -8.06 5.78 -2.15
CA ILE A 29 -7.91 5.59 -0.70
C ILE A 29 -8.19 4.15 -0.25
N PHE A 30 -9.25 3.54 -0.80
CA PHE A 30 -9.75 2.21 -0.38
C PHE A 30 -9.25 1.05 -1.23
N GLN A 31 -8.88 1.32 -2.48
CA GLN A 31 -8.57 0.27 -3.45
C GLN A 31 -7.08 -0.02 -3.50
N ASP A 32 -6.27 1.03 -3.38
CA ASP A 32 -4.84 0.97 -3.54
C ASP A 32 -4.15 0.77 -2.18
N ARG A 33 -3.00 0.09 -2.18
CA ARG A 33 -2.15 -0.08 -0.99
C ARG A 33 -1.21 1.10 -0.89
N TRP A 34 -1.39 2.00 0.07
CA TRP A 34 -0.59 3.23 0.17
C TRP A 34 -0.25 3.63 1.61
N ILE A 35 -0.89 3.01 2.60
CA ILE A 35 -0.59 3.24 4.01
C ILE A 35 0.41 2.16 4.44
N PRO A 36 1.57 2.50 5.03
CA PRO A 36 2.57 1.52 5.47
C PRO A 36 2.17 0.84 6.80
N LYS A 37 0.98 0.23 6.82
CA LYS A 37 0.48 -0.56 7.95
C LYS A 37 0.83 -2.05 7.78
N PRO A 38 1.12 -2.78 8.86
CA PRO A 38 1.20 -4.23 8.78
C PRO A 38 -0.17 -4.77 8.33
N PHE A 39 -0.17 -5.79 7.47
CA PHE A 39 -1.34 -6.52 6.97
C PHE A 39 -2.15 -5.88 5.82
N THR A 40 -2.84 -4.76 6.05
CA THR A 40 -3.84 -4.28 5.06
C THR A 40 -3.25 -3.31 4.03
N PHE A 41 -2.22 -2.56 4.42
CA PHE A 41 -1.67 -1.41 3.69
C PHE A 41 -2.72 -0.36 3.25
N LYS A 42 -3.87 -0.37 3.93
CA LYS A 42 -5.10 0.36 3.62
C LYS A 42 -5.72 0.85 4.92
N PRO A 43 -6.53 1.92 4.87
CA PRO A 43 -7.23 2.39 6.05
C PRO A 43 -8.21 1.32 6.54
N LEU A 44 -8.31 1.16 7.86
CA LEU A 44 -9.20 0.16 8.46
C LEU A 44 -10.66 0.59 8.37
N LEU A 45 -10.90 1.89 8.54
CA LEU A 45 -12.21 2.50 8.46
C LEU A 45 -12.03 3.93 7.93
N ALA A 46 -12.79 4.31 6.91
CA ALA A 46 -13.05 5.72 6.67
C ALA A 46 -14.55 5.98 6.55
N ARG A 47 -15.02 7.02 7.24
CA ARG A 47 -16.45 7.35 7.33
C ARG A 47 -16.78 8.45 6.34
N GLY A 48 -17.82 8.32 5.52
CA GLY A 48 -18.32 9.44 4.72
C GLY A 48 -17.42 9.91 3.57
N LEU A 49 -16.43 9.11 3.15
CA LEU A 49 -15.73 9.30 1.88
C LEU A 49 -16.31 8.37 0.82
N ASP A 50 -16.33 8.83 -0.42
CA ASP A 50 -16.75 8.03 -1.56
C ASP A 50 -15.70 6.98 -1.92
N TRP A 51 -16.14 5.87 -2.51
CA TRP A 51 -15.25 4.78 -2.90
C TRP A 51 -14.22 5.16 -3.99
N ASN A 52 -14.51 6.25 -4.72
CA ASN A 52 -13.65 6.78 -5.78
C ASN A 52 -12.75 7.93 -5.30
N THR A 53 -12.81 8.31 -4.02
CA THR A 53 -11.95 9.36 -3.46
C THR A 53 -10.47 8.96 -3.53
N THR A 54 -9.65 9.93 -3.88
CA THR A 54 -8.21 9.78 -4.09
C THR A 54 -7.41 10.41 -2.95
N VAL A 55 -6.14 10.05 -2.84
CA VAL A 55 -5.26 10.61 -1.80
C VAL A 55 -5.04 12.11 -2.01
N SER A 56 -5.13 12.61 -3.24
CA SER A 56 -5.06 14.06 -3.50
C SER A 56 -6.16 14.86 -2.80
N ASP A 57 -7.33 14.25 -2.56
CA ASP A 57 -8.44 14.89 -1.84
C ASP A 57 -8.14 15.06 -0.34
N LEU A 58 -7.12 14.34 0.17
CA LEU A 58 -6.63 14.45 1.54
C LEU A 58 -5.49 15.47 1.69
N LEU A 59 -5.08 16.11 0.59
CA LEU A 59 -3.98 17.06 0.55
C LEU A 59 -4.51 18.49 0.46
N THR A 60 -3.90 19.38 1.24
CA THR A 60 -4.08 20.82 1.11
C THR A 60 -3.44 21.35 -0.18
N ALA A 61 -3.84 22.54 -0.63
CA ALA A 61 -3.24 23.21 -1.79
C ALA A 61 -1.72 23.45 -1.65
N SER A 62 -1.21 23.48 -0.41
CA SER A 62 0.22 23.56 -0.09
C SER A 62 0.98 22.23 -0.21
N GLY A 63 0.30 21.12 -0.54
CA GLY A 63 0.91 19.80 -0.65
C GLY A 63 1.23 19.15 0.70
N SER A 64 0.50 19.53 1.75
CA SER A 64 0.56 18.94 3.09
C SER A 64 -0.74 18.21 3.44
N TRP A 65 -0.70 17.24 4.33
CA TRP A 65 -1.90 16.54 4.80
C TRP A 65 -2.92 17.49 5.44
N ASP A 66 -4.18 17.36 5.08
CA ASP A 66 -5.29 18.06 5.72
C ASP A 66 -5.68 17.35 7.02
N LEU A 67 -5.08 17.78 8.14
CA LEU A 67 -5.30 17.16 9.45
C LEU A 67 -6.78 17.18 9.89
N PRO A 68 -7.52 18.31 9.80
CA PRO A 68 -8.95 18.33 10.09
C PRO A 68 -9.76 17.30 9.32
N LEU A 69 -9.46 17.13 8.02
CA LEU A 69 -10.14 16.14 7.18
C LEU A 69 -9.77 14.71 7.60
N LEU A 70 -8.50 14.46 7.94
CA LEU A 70 -8.07 13.16 8.44
C LEU A 70 -8.75 12.80 9.76
N GLU A 71 -8.89 13.76 10.68
CA GLU A 71 -9.57 13.59 11.96
C GLU A 71 -11.05 13.22 11.81
N GLN A 72 -11.72 13.81 10.82
CA GLN A 72 -13.14 13.56 10.54
C GLN A 72 -13.38 12.16 9.94
N HIS A 73 -12.49 11.73 9.04
CA HIS A 73 -12.76 10.58 8.19
C HIS A 73 -12.08 9.30 8.67
N PHE A 74 -10.91 9.36 9.32
CA PHE A 74 -10.09 8.19 9.64
C PHE A 74 -10.04 7.90 11.15
N SER A 75 -9.57 6.71 11.52
CA SER A 75 -9.28 6.36 12.93
C SER A 75 -7.98 7.03 13.41
N LEU A 76 -7.80 7.22 14.72
CA LEU A 76 -6.56 7.79 15.28
C LEU A 76 -5.30 7.03 14.81
N GLU A 77 -5.37 5.70 14.76
CA GLU A 77 -4.26 4.87 14.26
C GLU A 77 -3.97 5.10 12.77
N ASP A 78 -5.00 5.32 11.95
CA ASP A 78 -4.86 5.71 10.54
C ASP A 78 -4.29 7.11 10.39
N GLN A 79 -4.76 8.07 11.18
CA GLN A 79 -4.30 9.45 11.17
C GLN A 79 -2.81 9.57 11.52
N ASP A 80 -2.35 8.91 12.58
CA ASP A 80 -0.95 8.96 13.01
C ASP A 80 -0.01 8.41 11.92
N ILE A 81 -0.42 7.32 11.27
CA ILE A 81 0.39 6.72 10.21
C ILE A 81 0.36 7.58 8.96
N ILE A 82 -0.82 8.03 8.51
CA ILE A 82 -0.96 8.87 7.32
C ILE A 82 -0.17 10.18 7.48
N SER A 83 -0.33 10.87 8.61
CA SER A 83 0.38 12.12 8.89
C SER A 83 1.90 11.95 8.96
N SER A 84 2.39 10.77 9.37
CA SER A 84 3.82 10.45 9.37
C SER A 84 4.40 10.19 7.97
N ILE A 85 3.55 9.96 6.96
CA ILE A 85 4.00 9.77 5.58
C ILE A 85 4.60 11.09 5.09
N ALA A 86 5.90 11.08 4.85
CA ALA A 86 6.61 12.23 4.30
C ALA A 86 6.15 12.51 2.86
N LEU A 87 5.29 13.52 2.72
CA LEU A 87 5.01 14.22 1.48
C LEU A 87 6.24 15.08 1.18
N GLY A 88 7.29 14.51 0.61
CA GLY A 88 8.48 15.31 0.27
C GLY A 88 8.14 16.41 -0.75
N SER A 89 9.16 17.14 -1.23
CA SER A 89 9.10 17.98 -2.45
C SER A 89 8.47 17.29 -3.70
N VAL A 90 8.18 16.00 -3.55
CA VAL A 90 7.44 15.02 -4.35
C VAL A 90 5.96 15.36 -4.56
N SER A 91 5.35 16.35 -3.89
CA SER A 91 3.99 16.82 -4.30
C SER A 91 3.95 17.21 -5.79
N GLN A 92 5.09 17.60 -6.38
CA GLN A 92 5.25 17.89 -7.81
C GLN A 92 5.66 16.67 -8.67
N GLN A 93 6.02 15.55 -8.04
CA GLN A 93 6.35 14.29 -8.72
C GLN A 93 5.14 13.37 -8.68
N GLY A 94 4.87 12.67 -9.79
CA GLY A 94 3.74 11.75 -9.88
C GLY A 94 3.83 10.59 -8.87
N ASP A 95 2.68 10.02 -8.55
CA ASP A 95 2.59 8.83 -7.72
C ASP A 95 3.42 7.67 -8.29
N SER A 96 4.05 6.89 -7.42
CA SER A 96 4.91 5.77 -7.83
C SER A 96 4.69 4.55 -6.95
N LYS A 97 5.14 3.37 -7.36
CA LYS A 97 5.11 2.15 -6.55
C LYS A 97 6.51 1.78 -6.10
N TYR A 98 6.62 1.24 -4.89
CA TYR A 98 7.84 0.69 -4.35
C TYR A 98 7.60 -0.68 -3.72
N TRP A 99 8.64 -1.48 -3.66
CA TRP A 99 8.61 -2.80 -3.05
C TRP A 99 8.84 -2.70 -1.55
N PHE A 100 7.82 -3.04 -0.76
CA PHE A 100 7.84 -2.87 0.69
C PHE A 100 8.90 -3.72 1.39
N PHE A 101 9.14 -4.94 0.88
CA PHE A 101 10.05 -5.90 1.49
C PHE A 101 11.53 -5.65 1.16
N SER A 102 11.86 -4.50 0.56
CA SER A 102 13.25 -4.08 0.34
C SER A 102 13.52 -2.71 0.93
N LYS A 103 14.68 -2.59 1.59
CA LYS A 103 15.17 -1.34 2.20
C LYS A 103 15.35 -0.21 1.18
N ASN A 104 15.63 -0.54 -0.08
CA ASN A 104 15.79 0.44 -1.15
C ASN A 104 14.54 0.61 -2.03
N GLY A 105 13.42 -0.03 -1.65
CA GLY A 105 12.16 0.01 -2.40
C GLY A 105 12.18 -0.69 -3.76
N LYS A 106 13.28 -1.37 -4.13
CA LYS A 106 13.41 -2.09 -5.39
C LYS A 106 13.09 -3.58 -5.23
N TYR A 107 12.33 -4.11 -6.17
CA TYR A 107 12.08 -5.54 -6.26
C TYR A 107 13.35 -6.29 -6.66
N THR A 108 13.57 -7.44 -6.03
CA THR A 108 14.58 -8.42 -6.46
C THR A 108 14.00 -9.82 -6.38
N VAL A 109 14.49 -10.74 -7.22
CA VAL A 109 14.05 -12.15 -7.20
C VAL A 109 14.21 -12.76 -5.79
N ASN A 110 15.27 -12.40 -5.06
CA ASN A 110 15.48 -12.85 -3.69
C ASN A 110 14.37 -12.39 -2.74
N THR A 111 14.05 -11.09 -2.74
CA THR A 111 12.99 -10.55 -1.86
C THR A 111 11.61 -11.07 -2.25
N GLY A 112 11.32 -11.21 -3.56
CA GLY A 112 10.09 -11.85 -4.04
C GLY A 112 9.97 -13.32 -3.62
N TYR A 113 11.06 -14.09 -3.77
CA TYR A 113 11.10 -15.48 -3.32
C TYR A 113 10.90 -15.59 -1.80
N ARG A 114 11.51 -14.70 -1.02
CA ARG A 114 11.32 -14.68 0.43
C ARG A 114 9.86 -14.43 0.82
N VAL A 115 9.16 -13.54 0.13
CA VAL A 115 7.73 -13.31 0.37
C VAL A 115 6.90 -14.52 -0.06
N ALA A 116 7.21 -15.13 -1.21
CA ALA A 116 6.50 -16.31 -1.70
C ALA A 116 6.62 -17.53 -0.77
N VAL A 117 7.79 -17.71 -0.14
CA VAL A 117 8.10 -18.87 0.70
C VAL A 117 7.82 -18.61 2.18
N PHE A 118 8.18 -17.43 2.69
CA PHE A 118 8.09 -17.07 4.11
C PHE A 118 6.97 -16.07 4.41
N GLY A 119 6.15 -15.66 3.44
CA GLY A 119 5.03 -14.74 3.65
C GLY A 119 4.02 -15.20 4.71
N CYS A 120 4.08 -16.49 5.09
CA CYS A 120 3.31 -17.05 6.20
C CYS A 120 3.74 -16.52 7.59
N GLU A 121 4.91 -15.87 7.75
CA GLU A 121 5.37 -15.32 9.03
C GLU A 121 4.97 -13.85 9.29
N PHE A 122 4.42 -13.14 8.30
CA PHE A 122 4.08 -11.71 8.42
C PHE A 122 2.60 -11.36 8.16
N GLY A 123 1.72 -12.35 7.99
CA GLY A 123 0.29 -12.13 7.77
C GLY A 123 -0.48 -13.44 7.68
N SER A 124 -0.82 -14.03 8.82
CA SER A 124 -1.71 -15.19 8.86
C SER A 124 -3.17 -14.77 8.69
N LEU A 125 -3.76 -15.25 7.57
CA LEU A 125 -5.17 -15.45 7.18
C LEU A 125 -5.35 -14.88 5.76
N GLN A 126 -5.13 -15.66 4.70
CA GLN A 126 -5.91 -16.85 4.36
C GLN A 126 -5.03 -18.01 3.83
N SER A 127 -5.19 -19.18 4.44
CA SER A 127 -5.08 -20.48 3.75
C SER A 127 -6.53 -20.89 3.37
N PRO A 128 -6.81 -21.66 2.30
CA PRO A 128 -6.17 -22.95 1.96
C PRO A 128 -5.73 -23.03 0.49
N THR A 129 -4.70 -23.79 0.12
CA THR A 129 -4.89 -25.15 -0.38
C THR A 129 -3.55 -25.87 -0.47
N LYS A 130 -3.60 -27.12 -0.03
CA LYS A 130 -2.54 -28.12 0.11
C LYS A 130 -1.56 -28.19 -1.08
N LEU A 131 -0.29 -28.27 -0.71
CA LEU A 131 0.70 -29.10 -1.40
C LEU A 131 0.11 -30.51 -1.62
N LYS A 132 -0.10 -30.87 -2.88
CA LYS A 132 0.06 -32.22 -3.40
C LYS A 132 0.71 -32.11 -4.78
N CYS A 133 2.02 -32.25 -4.81
CA CYS A 133 2.76 -33.19 -5.64
C CYS A 133 4.03 -33.52 -4.84
#